data_AF-A0A520FKZ2-F1
#
_entry.id   AF-A0A520FKZ2-F1
#
_cell.length_a   1.000
_cell.length_b   1.000
_cell.length_c   1.000
_cell.angle_alpha   90.00
_cell.angle_beta   90.00
_cell.angle_gamma   90.00
#
_symmetry.space_group_name_H-M   'P 1'
#
loop_
_entity.id
_entity.type
_entity.pdbx_description
1 polymer ?
#
loop_
_entity_poly.entity_id
_entity_poly.type
_entity_poly.pdbx_seq_one_letter_code
_entity_poly.pdbx_strand_id
1 'polypeptide(L)'
;NRLEDAFGLDDDAYRNAGFQKLTPEAIDRFEITPGYRAFARTMAEERTRRPAALRDVLDLPADVTFLTTAAEFRKQMGRFSRKGNNSFAVRGLESEAVGPDRFRLRLTGPHAGEARVLAALGESLAMRFGDDLREHSVDGDALLVRTSGEALRCLSLLRTAPASLPIEKVQKASDITPFLTSGAMSHGALNSNAHEAVAHGTNMAGGMSNSGEGGEHISRYGTIRGSKIKQFASGRFGVWAGYLADPMLEELEIKIAQGAKPGEGGQLPAPKVTVEIAAARGGTPGVELVSPPPHHDTYSIEDLAQLIHDCKAARVRVIVKLVSSEGIGTIAVGVAKAGADVINVAGNTGGTGAAAVT
;
A
#
# COMPACT_ATOMS: atom_id res chain seq x y z
N ASN A 1 29.13 -19.35 -9.33
CA ASN A 1 28.59 -19.33 -7.95
C ASN A 1 29.06 -18.10 -7.18
N ARG A 2 28.54 -16.91 -7.50
CA ARG A 2 28.69 -15.70 -6.65
C ARG A 2 27.33 -15.40 -5.99
N LEU A 3 26.89 -16.31 -5.14
CA LEU A 3 25.73 -16.15 -4.26
C LEU A 3 26.20 -16.11 -2.80
N GLU A 4 27.36 -15.51 -2.54
CA GLU A 4 27.70 -15.03 -1.19
C GLU A 4 27.00 -13.66 -1.01
N ASP A 5 25.71 -13.80 -0.69
CA ASP A 5 24.89 -13.08 0.30
C ASP A 5 24.99 -11.54 0.44
N ALA A 6 24.29 -10.81 -0.43
CA ALA A 6 23.89 -9.44 -0.11
C ALA A 6 22.95 -9.32 1.14
N PHE A 7 22.55 -10.43 1.77
CA PHE A 7 21.53 -10.47 2.83
C PHE A 7 21.69 -11.57 3.90
N GLY A 8 22.80 -12.31 3.98
CA GLY A 8 22.95 -13.39 4.98
C GLY A 8 21.98 -14.56 4.80
N LEU A 9 21.71 -14.97 3.55
CA LEU A 9 20.76 -16.04 3.25
C LEU A 9 21.41 -17.41 3.44
N ASP A 10 20.81 -18.26 4.26
CA ASP A 10 21.18 -19.65 4.51
C ASP A 10 20.19 -20.64 3.89
N ASP A 11 20.35 -21.94 4.14
CA ASP A 11 19.47 -22.99 3.59
C ASP A 11 18.00 -22.80 4.00
N ASP A 12 17.73 -22.19 5.16
CA ASP A 12 16.37 -21.89 5.61
C ASP A 12 15.68 -20.86 4.71
N ALA A 13 16.43 -19.96 4.05
CA ALA A 13 15.87 -19.04 3.06
C ALA A 13 15.26 -19.75 1.84
N TYR A 14 15.66 -21.00 1.57
CA TYR A 14 15.17 -21.80 0.44
C TYR A 14 14.07 -22.80 0.84
N ARG A 15 13.70 -22.87 2.13
CA ARG A 15 12.71 -23.81 2.65
C ARG A 15 11.33 -23.71 1.96
N ASN A 16 10.99 -22.53 1.46
CA ASN A 16 9.76 -22.25 0.71
C ASN A 16 10.00 -21.94 -0.77
N ALA A 17 11.08 -22.45 -1.39
CA ALA A 17 11.33 -22.29 -2.83
C ALA A 17 10.53 -23.28 -3.71
N GLY A 18 9.59 -24.03 -3.11
CA GLY A 18 8.74 -24.97 -3.81
C GLY A 18 7.76 -24.27 -4.76
N PHE A 19 7.21 -25.02 -5.71
CA PHE A 19 6.26 -24.52 -6.73
C PHE A 19 4.79 -24.66 -6.31
N GLN A 20 4.54 -24.86 -5.02
CA GLN A 20 3.21 -25.11 -4.47
C GLN A 20 2.76 -23.94 -3.61
N LYS A 21 1.44 -23.74 -3.54
CA LYS A 21 0.86 -22.79 -2.59
C LYS A 21 1.15 -23.24 -1.16
N LEU A 22 1.40 -22.30 -0.26
CA LEU A 22 1.49 -22.60 1.16
C LEU A 22 0.11 -22.99 1.69
N THR A 23 0.07 -23.90 2.66
CA THR A 23 -1.19 -24.21 3.36
C THR A 23 -1.55 -23.03 4.29
N PRO A 24 -2.84 -22.84 4.62
CA PRO A 24 -3.25 -21.85 5.61
C PRO A 24 -2.46 -21.94 6.92
N GLU A 25 -2.21 -23.16 7.42
CA GLU A 25 -1.45 -23.38 8.65
C GLU A 25 0.04 -23.00 8.53
N ALA A 26 0.61 -23.06 7.33
CA ALA A 26 1.97 -22.59 7.10
C ALA A 26 2.04 -21.05 7.06
N ILE A 27 1.03 -20.40 6.48
CA ILE A 27 0.90 -18.94 6.46
C ILE A 27 0.68 -18.42 7.89
N ASP A 28 -0.22 -19.03 8.65
CA ASP A 28 -0.59 -18.58 10.01
C ASP A 28 0.53 -18.77 11.04
N ARG A 29 1.41 -19.76 10.83
CA ARG A 29 2.55 -20.03 11.72
C ARG A 29 3.83 -19.31 11.29
N PHE A 30 3.78 -18.47 10.26
CA PHE A 30 4.98 -17.76 9.81
C PHE A 30 5.47 -16.80 10.90
N GLU A 31 6.72 -16.97 11.33
CA GLU A 31 7.36 -16.10 12.31
C GLU A 31 8.20 -15.02 11.62
N ILE A 32 8.08 -13.78 12.11
CA ILE A 32 8.82 -12.65 11.56
C ILE A 32 10.32 -12.84 11.84
N THR A 33 11.08 -13.08 10.77
CA THR A 33 12.53 -13.30 10.83
C THR A 33 13.33 -12.00 11.03
N PRO A 34 14.56 -12.07 11.55
CA PRO A 34 15.47 -10.91 11.61
C PRO A 34 15.70 -10.26 10.23
N GLY A 35 15.83 -11.07 9.18
CA GLY A 35 15.97 -10.60 7.80
C GLY A 35 14.77 -9.78 7.32
N TYR A 36 13.54 -10.25 7.61
CA TYR A 36 12.33 -9.48 7.30
C TYR A 36 12.30 -8.12 8.04
N ARG A 37 12.69 -8.10 9.32
CA ARG A 37 12.75 -6.85 10.10
C ARG A 37 13.78 -5.88 9.52
N ALA A 38 14.95 -6.37 9.11
CA ALA A 38 15.97 -5.57 8.46
C ALA A 38 15.46 -4.99 7.13
N PHE A 39 14.87 -5.82 6.27
CA PHE A 39 14.27 -5.40 5.01
C PHE A 39 13.19 -4.33 5.22
N ALA A 40 12.24 -4.56 6.13
CA ALA A 40 11.16 -3.61 6.43
C ALA A 40 11.70 -2.26 6.93
N ARG A 41 12.74 -2.28 7.77
CA ARG A 41 13.42 -1.07 8.23
C ARG A 41 14.08 -0.31 7.08
N THR A 42 14.85 -1.01 6.24
CA THR A 42 15.50 -0.39 5.07
C THR A 42 14.47 0.24 4.12
N MET A 43 13.32 -0.42 3.91
CA MET A 43 12.23 0.15 3.12
C MET A 43 11.63 1.42 3.75
N ALA A 44 11.44 1.45 5.06
CA ALA A 44 10.97 2.64 5.76
C ALA A 44 11.98 3.81 5.69
N GLU A 45 13.28 3.52 5.83
CA GLU A 45 14.36 4.50 5.72
C GLU A 45 14.44 5.10 4.31
N GLU A 46 14.38 4.26 3.26
CA GLU A 46 14.38 4.72 1.87
C GLU A 46 13.14 5.54 1.53
N ARG A 47 11.95 5.15 2.02
CA ARG A 47 10.73 5.97 1.90
C ARG A 47 10.85 7.32 2.60
N THR A 48 11.63 7.42 3.67
CA THR A 48 11.85 8.69 4.37
C THR A 48 12.75 9.62 3.56
N ARG A 49 13.71 9.07 2.81
CA ARG A 49 14.64 9.81 1.94
C ARG A 49 14.00 10.25 0.62
N ARG A 50 13.03 9.48 0.11
CA ARG A 50 12.31 9.79 -1.14
C ARG A 50 10.92 10.30 -0.82
N PRO A 51 10.65 11.63 -0.90
CA PRO A 51 9.37 12.18 -0.51
C PRO A 51 8.24 11.60 -1.36
N ALA A 52 7.48 10.65 -0.79
CA ALA A 52 6.18 10.26 -1.31
C ALA A 52 5.16 11.34 -0.91
N ALA A 53 4.41 11.86 -1.90
CA ALA A 53 3.37 12.87 -1.73
C ALA A 53 2.18 12.44 -0.84
N LEU A 54 2.02 11.15 -0.54
CA LEU A 54 1.06 10.57 0.38
C LEU A 54 1.81 9.72 1.40
N ARG A 55 1.87 10.21 2.63
CA ARG A 55 2.21 9.43 3.83
C ARG A 55 0.96 8.67 4.25
N ASP A 56 1.16 7.48 4.80
CA ASP A 56 0.15 6.44 4.99
C ASP A 56 -1.23 7.00 5.39
N VAL A 57 -2.24 6.71 4.57
CA VAL A 57 -3.65 7.13 4.81
C VAL A 57 -4.23 6.41 6.03
N LEU A 58 -3.58 5.30 6.45
CA LEU A 58 -3.91 4.50 7.61
C LEU A 58 -2.60 4.04 8.27
N ASP A 59 -2.43 4.37 9.54
CA ASP A 59 -1.34 3.86 10.39
C ASP A 59 -1.96 3.40 11.71
N LEU A 60 -1.28 2.51 12.42
CA LEU A 60 -1.69 2.07 13.74
C LEU A 60 -1.70 3.25 14.71
N PRO A 61 -2.58 3.24 15.74
CA PRO A 61 -2.58 4.27 16.77
C PRO A 61 -1.19 4.49 17.36
N ALA A 62 -0.87 5.74 17.71
CA ALA A 62 0.30 6.00 18.54
C ALA A 62 0.12 5.27 19.87
N ASP A 63 1.13 4.55 20.33
CA ASP A 63 1.07 3.83 21.60
C ASP A 63 2.04 4.47 22.59
N VAL A 64 1.49 5.08 23.64
CA VAL A 64 2.27 5.76 24.67
C VAL A 64 2.29 5.02 26.01
N THR A 65 1.72 3.82 26.06
CA THR A 65 1.45 3.05 27.29
C THR A 65 2.69 2.82 28.17
N PHE A 66 3.88 2.69 27.56
CA PHE A 66 5.14 2.35 28.23
C PHE A 66 6.22 3.43 28.09
N LEU A 67 5.85 4.63 27.63
CA LEU A 67 6.81 5.71 27.44
C LEU A 67 7.02 6.47 28.74
N THR A 68 8.25 6.92 28.98
CA THR A 68 8.60 7.59 30.25
C THR A 68 9.27 8.94 30.06
N THR A 69 9.74 9.25 28.84
CA THR A 69 10.51 10.48 28.55
C THR A 69 9.85 11.36 27.50
N ALA A 70 10.09 12.67 27.57
CA ALA A 70 9.52 13.64 26.63
C ALA A 70 9.93 13.35 25.18
N ALA A 71 11.17 12.88 24.97
CA ALA A 71 11.69 12.50 23.65
C ALA A 71 10.92 11.31 23.05
N GLU A 72 10.59 10.30 23.86
CA GLU A 72 9.79 9.15 23.44
C GLU A 72 8.37 9.56 23.05
N PHE A 73 7.68 10.33 23.89
CA PHE A 73 6.35 10.86 23.58
C PHE A 73 6.36 11.69 22.30
N ARG A 74 7.34 12.61 22.16
CA ARG A 74 7.49 13.45 20.97
C ARG A 74 7.70 12.61 19.71
N LYS A 75 8.58 11.60 19.77
CA LYS A 75 8.83 10.70 18.64
C LYS A 75 7.56 9.94 18.25
N GLN A 76 6.88 9.35 19.23
CA GLN A 76 5.73 8.49 18.97
C GLN A 76 4.51 9.29 18.49
N MET A 77 4.12 10.34 19.20
CA MET A 77 2.97 11.15 18.82
C MET A 77 3.27 12.01 17.58
N GLY A 78 4.55 12.31 17.30
CA GLY A 78 5.02 13.08 16.15
C GLY A 78 5.01 12.32 14.81
N ARG A 79 4.66 11.03 14.80
CA ARG A 79 4.53 10.22 13.57
C ARG A 79 3.50 10.76 12.59
N PHE A 80 2.45 11.41 13.10
CA PHE A 80 1.33 11.88 12.29
C PHE A 80 1.46 13.36 11.93
N SER A 81 1.13 13.68 10.67
CA SER A 81 0.95 15.06 10.23
C SER A 81 -0.07 15.76 11.13
N ARG A 82 0.21 16.98 11.56
CA ARG A 82 -0.75 17.75 12.34
C ARG A 82 -1.95 18.18 11.48
N LYS A 83 -1.76 18.34 10.16
CA LYS A 83 -2.79 18.82 9.20
C LYS A 83 -3.35 17.67 8.37
N GLY A 84 -4.62 17.78 7.99
CA GLY A 84 -5.30 16.82 7.10
C GLY A 84 -5.86 15.57 7.76
N ASN A 85 -5.67 15.40 9.08
CA ASN A 85 -6.23 14.26 9.81
C ASN A 85 -7.61 14.56 10.38
N ASN A 86 -8.51 13.57 10.30
CA ASN A 86 -9.84 13.62 10.90
C ASN A 86 -9.83 13.26 12.39
N SER A 87 -8.80 12.56 12.86
CA SER A 87 -8.60 12.19 14.27
C SER A 87 -7.17 11.73 14.54
N PHE A 88 -6.72 11.79 15.79
CA PHE A 88 -5.46 11.20 16.26
C PHE A 88 -5.76 10.13 17.31
N ALA A 89 -5.66 8.86 16.92
CA ALA A 89 -5.84 7.74 17.85
C ALA A 89 -4.56 7.50 18.66
N VAL A 90 -4.67 7.53 20.00
CA VAL A 90 -3.54 7.31 20.92
C VAL A 90 -3.94 6.27 21.97
N ARG A 91 -3.22 5.14 22.02
CA ARG A 91 -3.33 4.14 23.09
C ARG A 91 -2.47 4.57 24.27
N GLY A 92 -2.95 4.36 25.48
CA GLY A 92 -2.23 4.77 26.69
C GLY A 92 -2.60 6.18 27.18
N LEU A 93 -3.51 6.88 26.49
CA LEU A 93 -3.82 8.28 26.74
C LEU A 93 -5.32 8.56 26.62
N GLU A 94 -5.90 9.08 27.69
CA GLU A 94 -7.23 9.66 27.72
C GLU A 94 -7.15 11.18 27.58
N SER A 95 -8.12 11.75 26.85
CA SER A 95 -8.25 13.20 26.65
C SER A 95 -9.69 13.61 26.88
N GLU A 96 -9.87 14.55 27.79
CA GLU A 96 -11.17 15.13 28.16
C GLU A 96 -11.10 16.64 27.94
N ALA A 97 -12.03 17.19 27.16
CA ALA A 97 -12.17 18.64 27.04
C ALA A 97 -12.84 19.18 28.31
N VAL A 98 -12.14 20.04 29.05
CA VAL A 98 -12.65 20.67 30.29
C VAL A 98 -13.03 22.15 30.09
N GLY A 99 -12.82 22.65 28.87
CA GLY A 99 -13.17 24.00 28.44
C GLY A 99 -12.92 24.18 26.94
N PRO A 100 -13.17 25.38 26.38
CA PRO A 100 -13.00 25.63 24.95
C PRO A 100 -11.55 25.55 24.47
N ASP A 101 -10.59 25.87 25.36
CA ASP A 101 -9.15 25.89 25.09
C ASP A 101 -8.36 24.98 26.05
N ARG A 102 -9.06 24.18 26.87
CA ARG A 102 -8.46 23.40 27.97
C ARG A 102 -8.77 21.91 27.87
N PHE A 103 -7.75 21.09 28.05
CA PHE A 103 -7.86 19.64 28.05
C PHE A 103 -7.24 19.05 29.31
N ARG A 104 -7.86 17.99 29.81
CA ARG A 104 -7.31 17.11 30.84
C ARG A 104 -6.86 15.82 30.17
N LEU A 105 -5.58 15.51 30.30
CA LEU A 105 -4.96 14.33 29.73
C LEU A 105 -4.58 13.36 30.85
N ARG A 106 -4.98 12.09 30.74
CA ARG A 106 -4.61 11.04 31.71
C ARG A 106 -3.88 9.90 31.02
N LEU A 107 -2.81 9.44 31.64
CA LEU A 107 -2.13 8.22 31.20
C LEU A 107 -2.89 7.00 31.72
N THR A 108 -2.97 5.97 30.90
CA THR A 108 -3.57 4.67 31.27
C THR A 108 -2.49 3.59 31.29
N GLY A 109 -2.72 2.51 32.04
CA GLY A 109 -1.78 1.39 32.10
C GLY A 109 -0.72 1.56 33.19
N PRO A 110 0.50 1.03 33.01
CA PRO A 110 1.50 0.96 34.08
C PRO A 110 1.91 2.30 34.69
N HIS A 111 1.86 3.37 33.90
CA HIS A 111 2.27 4.72 34.31
C HIS A 111 1.08 5.64 34.66
N ALA A 112 -0.10 5.07 34.91
CA ALA A 112 -1.28 5.84 35.28
C ALA A 112 -1.04 6.62 36.59
N GLY A 113 -1.28 7.93 36.57
CA GLY A 113 -1.10 8.82 37.72
C GLY A 113 0.36 9.13 38.10
N GLU A 114 1.35 8.66 37.36
CA GLU A 114 2.75 8.98 37.63
C GLU A 114 3.08 10.43 37.25
N ALA A 115 3.19 11.33 38.23
CA ALA A 115 3.45 12.75 38.02
C ALA A 115 4.69 13.05 37.17
N ARG A 116 5.77 12.28 37.34
CA ARG A 116 7.00 12.42 36.55
C ARG A 116 6.75 12.15 35.06
N VAL A 117 5.96 11.13 34.73
CA VAL A 117 5.67 10.73 33.35
C VAL A 117 4.67 11.70 32.72
N LEU A 118 3.69 12.18 33.49
CA LEU A 118 2.78 13.26 33.06
C LEU A 118 3.52 14.56 32.76
N ALA A 119 4.52 14.93 33.57
CA ALA A 119 5.38 16.08 33.30
C ALA A 119 6.18 15.89 31.99
N ALA A 120 6.71 14.69 31.73
CA ALA A 120 7.39 14.37 30.48
C ALA A 120 6.45 14.45 29.26
N LEU A 121 5.19 14.01 29.39
CA LEU A 121 4.16 14.22 28.37
C LEU A 121 3.95 15.72 28.12
N GLY A 122 3.79 16.53 29.17
CA GLY A 122 3.63 17.99 29.05
C GLY A 122 4.80 18.66 28.35
N GLU A 123 6.03 18.30 28.72
CA GLU A 123 7.24 18.78 28.07
C GLU A 123 7.27 18.39 26.58
N SER A 124 6.86 17.17 26.24
CA SER A 124 6.78 16.72 24.84
C SER A 124 5.79 17.54 24.01
N LEU A 125 4.65 17.93 24.61
CA LEU A 125 3.65 18.79 23.97
C LEU A 125 4.20 20.20 23.79
N ALA A 126 4.93 20.72 24.78
CA ALA A 126 5.58 22.03 24.69
C ALA A 126 6.62 22.06 23.56
N MET A 127 7.46 21.04 23.46
CA MET A 127 8.42 20.88 22.35
C MET A 127 7.73 20.76 20.99
N ARG A 128 6.52 20.19 20.95
CA ARG A 128 5.77 19.95 19.70
C ARG A 128 5.01 21.18 19.20
N PHE A 129 4.39 21.92 20.12
CA PHE A 129 3.44 22.98 19.79
C PHE A 129 3.98 24.39 20.08
N GLY A 130 5.07 24.54 20.85
CA GLY A 130 5.63 25.84 21.19
C GLY A 130 4.57 26.76 21.82
N ASP A 131 4.45 27.97 21.30
CA ASP A 131 3.52 29.00 21.81
C ASP A 131 2.04 28.62 21.73
N ASP A 132 1.67 27.60 20.94
CA ASP A 132 0.31 27.09 20.89
C ASP A 132 -0.06 26.26 22.14
N LEU A 133 0.93 25.80 22.92
CA LEU A 133 0.71 25.26 24.26
C LEU A 133 0.97 26.38 25.28
N ARG A 134 -0.10 27.03 25.74
CA ARG A 134 -0.02 28.22 26.61
C ARG A 134 0.41 27.87 28.01
N GLU A 135 -0.17 26.81 28.56
CA GLU A 135 0.07 26.35 29.93
C GLU A 135 0.00 24.83 29.96
N HIS A 136 0.83 24.20 30.79
CA HIS A 136 0.67 22.80 31.16
C HIS A 136 1.09 22.59 32.61
N SER A 137 0.31 21.83 33.38
CA SER A 137 0.61 21.50 34.77
C SER A 137 0.08 20.12 35.12
N VAL A 138 0.79 19.42 36.00
CA VAL A 138 0.32 18.16 36.57
C VAL A 138 -0.61 18.49 37.73
N ASP A 139 -1.82 17.95 37.71
CA ASP A 139 -2.83 18.07 38.75
C ASP A 139 -3.34 16.67 39.11
N GLY A 140 -2.91 16.16 40.27
CA GLY A 140 -3.20 14.80 40.70
C GLY A 140 -2.71 13.74 39.72
N ASP A 141 -3.65 13.01 39.12
CA ASP A 141 -3.41 11.92 38.18
C ASP A 141 -3.44 12.35 36.70
N ALA A 142 -3.53 13.65 36.44
CA ALA A 142 -3.73 14.20 35.11
C ALA A 142 -2.76 15.34 34.78
N LEU A 143 -2.59 15.56 33.48
CA LEU A 143 -1.94 16.74 32.91
C LEU A 143 -3.04 17.68 32.41
N LEU A 144 -3.14 18.86 33.01
CA LEU A 144 -3.99 19.93 32.52
C LEU A 144 -3.19 20.76 31.52
N VAL A 145 -3.79 21.03 30.35
CA VAL A 145 -3.18 21.86 29.31
C VAL A 145 -4.14 22.93 28.84
N ARG A 146 -3.58 24.10 28.53
CA ARG A 146 -4.28 25.20 27.87
C ARG A 146 -3.64 25.44 26.51
N THR A 147 -4.45 25.55 25.47
CA THR A 147 -3.99 25.49 24.08
C THR A 147 -4.59 26.58 23.21
N SER A 148 -3.88 26.92 22.13
CA SER A 148 -4.38 27.74 21.03
C SER A 148 -4.00 27.12 19.70
N GLY A 149 -4.45 27.75 18.60
CA GLY A 149 -3.96 27.48 17.25
C GLY A 149 -3.96 25.99 16.88
N GLU A 150 -2.80 25.47 16.52
CA GLU A 150 -2.65 24.09 16.08
C GLU A 150 -2.77 23.08 17.22
N ALA A 151 -2.30 23.41 18.43
CA ALA A 151 -2.41 22.52 19.60
C ALA A 151 -3.88 22.26 19.95
N LEU A 152 -4.71 23.31 19.95
CA LEU A 152 -6.14 23.20 20.19
C LEU A 152 -6.81 22.27 19.16
N ARG A 153 -6.51 22.46 17.87
CA ARG A 153 -7.03 21.60 16.81
C ARG A 153 -6.55 20.16 16.94
N CYS A 154 -5.29 19.93 17.31
CA CYS A 154 -4.77 18.57 17.46
C CYS A 154 -5.38 17.84 18.66
N LEU A 155 -5.48 18.49 19.81
CA LEU A 155 -6.04 17.86 21.02
C LEU A 155 -7.56 17.65 20.93
N SER A 156 -8.30 18.51 20.24
CA SER A 156 -9.74 18.30 20.01
C SER A 156 -10.03 17.09 19.10
N LEU A 157 -9.07 16.73 18.25
CA LEU A 157 -9.12 15.57 17.37
C LEU A 157 -8.53 14.30 18.01
N LEU A 158 -7.98 14.39 19.22
CA LEU A 158 -7.41 13.24 19.93
C LEU A 158 -8.52 12.26 20.33
N ARG A 159 -8.28 10.98 20.11
CA ARG A 159 -9.17 9.88 20.49
C ARG A 159 -8.37 8.82 21.21
N THR A 160 -8.89 8.32 22.33
CA THR A 160 -8.29 7.18 23.01
C THR A 160 -8.47 5.93 22.15
N ALA A 161 -7.35 5.28 21.83
CA ALA A 161 -7.39 4.03 21.09
C ALA A 161 -7.74 2.86 22.03
N PRO A 162 -8.42 1.82 21.52
CA PRO A 162 -8.69 0.62 22.30
C PRO A 162 -7.42 -0.04 22.84
N ALA A 163 -7.55 -0.77 23.94
CA ALA A 163 -6.48 -1.62 24.46
C ALA A 163 -5.97 -2.61 23.39
N SER A 164 -4.72 -3.03 23.53
CA SER A 164 -4.15 -4.09 22.68
C SER A 164 -4.99 -5.37 22.79
N LEU A 165 -5.09 -6.10 21.68
CA LEU A 165 -5.74 -7.40 21.64
C LEU A 165 -4.66 -8.51 21.61
N PRO A 166 -4.88 -9.64 22.30
CA PRO A 166 -4.10 -10.86 22.10
C PRO A 166 -4.10 -11.27 20.64
N ILE A 167 -2.97 -11.78 20.13
CA ILE A 167 -2.81 -12.12 18.72
C ILE A 167 -3.79 -13.22 18.28
N GLU A 168 -4.20 -14.09 19.19
CA GLU A 168 -5.16 -15.17 18.98
C GLU A 168 -6.58 -14.66 18.70
N LYS A 169 -6.87 -13.39 19.04
CA LYS A 169 -8.14 -12.72 18.72
C LYS A 169 -8.07 -11.92 17.41
N VAL A 170 -6.89 -11.81 16.80
CA VAL A 170 -6.72 -11.13 15.50
C VAL A 170 -7.06 -12.13 14.39
N GLN A 171 -7.63 -11.62 13.30
CA GLN A 171 -7.87 -12.42 12.10
C GLN A 171 -6.57 -13.10 11.64
N LYS A 172 -6.66 -14.36 11.24
CA LYS A 172 -5.51 -15.15 10.83
C LYS A 172 -4.89 -14.59 9.54
N ALA A 173 -3.58 -14.78 9.38
CA ALA A 173 -2.87 -14.28 8.22
C ALA A 173 -3.41 -14.91 6.92
N SER A 174 -3.74 -16.20 6.93
CA SER A 174 -4.34 -16.92 5.80
C SER A 174 -5.71 -16.39 5.37
N ASP A 175 -6.45 -15.72 6.27
CA ASP A 175 -7.71 -15.06 5.95
C ASP A 175 -7.49 -13.63 5.42
N ILE A 176 -6.33 -13.02 5.70
CA ILE A 176 -5.99 -11.64 5.29
C ILE A 176 -5.30 -11.62 3.93
N THR A 177 -4.33 -12.51 3.71
CA THR A 177 -3.51 -12.50 2.50
C THR A 177 -4.28 -12.62 1.19
N PRO A 178 -5.45 -13.29 1.09
CA PRO A 178 -6.26 -13.30 -0.14
C PRO A 178 -6.74 -11.93 -0.59
N PHE A 179 -6.80 -10.94 0.31
CA PHE A 179 -7.16 -9.56 -0.01
C PHE A 179 -5.96 -8.72 -0.48
N LEU A 180 -4.75 -9.27 -0.46
CA LEU A 180 -3.54 -8.58 -0.87
C LEU A 180 -3.22 -8.89 -2.34
N THR A 181 -2.88 -7.84 -3.08
CA THR A 181 -2.49 -7.95 -4.48
C THR A 181 -1.08 -7.43 -4.69
N SER A 182 -0.30 -8.07 -5.56
CA SER A 182 0.96 -7.46 -6.01
C SER A 182 0.67 -6.25 -6.89
N GLY A 183 1.59 -5.28 -6.90
CA GLY A 183 1.49 -4.15 -7.83
C GLY A 183 1.54 -4.63 -9.30
N ALA A 184 0.77 -3.96 -10.15
CA ALA A 184 0.77 -4.17 -11.61
C ALA A 184 2.03 -3.56 -12.24
N MET A 185 3.10 -4.36 -12.34
CA MET A 185 4.37 -3.95 -12.96
C MET A 185 4.63 -4.82 -14.18
N SER A 186 4.95 -4.24 -15.34
CA SER A 186 5.05 -5.01 -16.57
C SER A 186 6.36 -5.81 -16.69
N HIS A 187 6.29 -6.98 -17.33
CA HIS A 187 7.47 -7.62 -17.88
C HIS A 187 8.07 -6.70 -18.97
N GLY A 188 9.31 -6.28 -18.77
CA GLY A 188 9.98 -5.20 -19.52
C GLY A 188 10.32 -4.01 -18.61
N ALA A 189 9.40 -3.58 -17.74
CA ALA A 189 9.75 -2.68 -16.66
C ALA A 189 10.62 -3.42 -15.62
N LEU A 190 10.16 -4.60 -15.21
CA LEU A 190 10.93 -5.59 -14.48
C LEU A 190 11.56 -6.59 -15.46
N ASN A 191 12.71 -7.17 -15.09
CA ASN A 191 13.18 -8.37 -15.77
C ASN A 191 12.29 -9.58 -15.41
N SER A 192 12.36 -10.65 -16.20
CA SER A 192 11.56 -11.87 -16.02
C SER A 192 11.71 -12.48 -14.63
N ASN A 193 12.93 -12.60 -14.12
CA ASN A 193 13.20 -13.16 -12.79
C ASN A 193 12.47 -12.38 -11.67
N ALA A 194 12.53 -11.06 -11.69
CA ALA A 194 11.87 -10.22 -10.69
C ALA A 194 10.34 -10.28 -10.83
N HIS A 195 9.83 -10.25 -12.06
CA HIS A 195 8.39 -10.34 -12.34
C HIS A 195 7.80 -11.68 -11.87
N GLU A 196 8.47 -12.77 -12.21
CA GLU A 196 8.08 -14.12 -11.79
C GLU A 196 8.24 -14.34 -10.29
N ALA A 197 9.28 -13.80 -9.66
CA ALA A 197 9.47 -13.93 -8.21
C ALA A 197 8.35 -13.24 -7.43
N VAL A 198 7.93 -12.04 -7.86
CA VAL A 198 6.77 -11.34 -7.27
C VAL A 198 5.50 -12.16 -7.46
N ALA A 199 5.27 -12.70 -8.66
CA ALA A 199 4.08 -13.50 -8.92
C ALA A 199 4.05 -14.77 -8.08
N HIS A 200 5.18 -15.49 -8.06
CA HIS A 200 5.36 -16.72 -7.30
C HIS A 200 5.11 -16.49 -5.81
N GLY A 201 5.84 -15.55 -5.18
CA GLY A 201 5.71 -15.29 -3.74
C GLY A 201 4.31 -14.82 -3.34
N THR A 202 3.70 -13.94 -4.14
CA THR A 202 2.32 -13.48 -3.89
C THR A 202 1.32 -14.62 -3.94
N ASN A 203 1.39 -15.45 -5.00
CA ASN A 203 0.48 -16.57 -5.19
C ASN A 203 0.69 -17.67 -4.14
N MET A 204 1.94 -17.90 -3.71
CA MET A 204 2.29 -18.84 -2.64
C MET A 204 1.66 -18.43 -1.31
N ALA A 205 1.65 -17.14 -0.99
CA ALA A 205 1.08 -16.59 0.23
C ALA A 205 -0.46 -16.48 0.18
N GLY A 206 -1.12 -16.93 -0.90
CA GLY A 206 -2.57 -16.88 -1.06
C GLY A 206 -3.12 -15.57 -1.65
N GLY A 207 -2.27 -14.57 -1.87
CA GLY A 207 -2.66 -13.32 -2.53
C GLY A 207 -2.83 -13.44 -4.04
N MET A 208 -3.00 -12.29 -4.69
CA MET A 208 -3.18 -12.20 -6.14
C MET A 208 -2.09 -11.39 -6.84
N SER A 209 -1.30 -12.04 -7.67
CA SER A 209 -0.29 -11.34 -8.47
C SER A 209 -0.87 -10.71 -9.73
N ASN A 210 -0.31 -9.58 -10.15
CA ASN A 210 -0.77 -8.81 -11.32
C ASN A 210 0.30 -8.72 -12.42
N SER A 211 -0.08 -9.02 -13.67
CA SER A 211 0.85 -9.08 -14.81
C SER A 211 1.42 -7.73 -15.22
N GLY A 212 0.70 -6.63 -14.94
CA GLY A 212 0.92 -5.34 -15.60
C GLY A 212 0.66 -5.39 -17.11
N GLU A 213 1.01 -4.31 -17.80
CA GLU A 213 0.68 -4.04 -19.21
C GLU A 213 1.57 -4.74 -20.25
N GLY A 214 2.46 -5.65 -19.83
CA GLY A 214 3.52 -6.19 -20.69
C GLY A 214 3.25 -7.54 -21.34
N GLY A 215 2.09 -8.14 -21.09
CA GLY A 215 1.85 -9.56 -21.37
C GLY A 215 2.62 -10.49 -20.44
N GLU A 216 2.45 -11.79 -20.64
CA GLU A 216 3.18 -12.85 -19.94
C GLU A 216 3.66 -13.91 -20.92
N HIS A 217 4.84 -14.46 -20.64
CA HIS A 217 5.37 -15.56 -21.43
C HIS A 217 4.57 -16.85 -21.19
N ILE A 218 4.37 -17.66 -22.24
CA ILE A 218 3.54 -18.88 -22.20
C ILE A 218 4.05 -19.92 -21.19
N SER A 219 5.34 -19.93 -20.87
CA SER A 219 5.92 -20.85 -19.87
C SER A 219 5.31 -20.69 -18.47
N ARG A 220 4.62 -19.59 -18.19
CA ARG A 220 3.96 -19.33 -16.90
C ARG A 220 2.53 -19.85 -16.83
N TYR A 221 1.94 -20.20 -17.97
CA TYR A 221 0.56 -20.66 -18.10
C TYR A 221 0.27 -21.83 -17.17
N GLY A 222 -0.76 -21.71 -16.32
CA GLY A 222 -1.14 -22.74 -15.37
C GLY A 222 -0.11 -23.06 -14.28
N THR A 223 0.94 -22.26 -14.15
CA THR A 223 1.94 -22.41 -13.09
C THR A 223 1.69 -21.42 -11.96
N ILE A 224 2.21 -21.68 -10.77
CA ILE A 224 2.17 -20.72 -9.65
C ILE A 224 2.85 -19.38 -9.97
N ARG A 225 3.66 -19.31 -11.04
CA ARG A 225 4.27 -18.08 -11.51
C ARG A 225 3.35 -17.27 -12.43
N GLY A 226 2.25 -17.83 -12.94
CA GLY A 226 1.27 -17.09 -13.74
C GLY A 226 0.52 -16.06 -12.90
N SER A 227 0.32 -14.86 -13.44
CA SER A 227 -0.42 -13.81 -12.73
C SER A 227 -1.91 -14.12 -12.69
N LYS A 228 -2.50 -13.95 -11.49
CA LYS A 228 -3.93 -14.13 -11.26
C LYS A 228 -4.77 -12.95 -11.73
N ILE A 229 -4.17 -11.76 -11.71
CA ILE A 229 -4.74 -10.54 -12.27
C ILE A 229 -4.00 -10.23 -13.56
N LYS A 230 -4.76 -10.08 -14.64
CA LYS A 230 -4.22 -9.85 -15.98
C LYS A 230 -4.73 -8.51 -16.51
N GLN A 231 -3.82 -7.64 -16.92
CA GLN A 231 -4.13 -6.25 -17.23
C GLN A 231 -4.39 -5.99 -18.71
N PHE A 232 -5.45 -5.24 -18.99
CA PHE A 232 -5.77 -4.65 -20.28
C PHE A 232 -5.42 -3.17 -20.22
N ALA A 233 -4.31 -2.80 -20.83
CA ALA A 233 -3.89 -1.40 -21.01
C ALA A 233 -4.06 -0.99 -22.48
N SER A 234 -4.01 0.31 -22.76
CA SER A 234 -4.26 0.89 -24.09
C SER A 234 -3.47 0.26 -25.24
N GLY A 235 -2.21 -0.14 -25.02
CA GLY A 235 -1.38 -0.78 -26.03
C GLY A 235 -1.75 -2.23 -26.37
N ARG A 236 -2.61 -2.89 -25.58
CA ARG A 236 -3.02 -4.31 -25.72
C ARG A 236 -1.85 -5.31 -25.88
N PHE A 237 -0.68 -4.94 -25.38
CA PHE A 237 0.51 -5.77 -25.50
C PHE A 237 0.33 -7.12 -24.80
N GLY A 238 0.59 -8.20 -25.55
CA GLY A 238 0.53 -9.57 -25.03
C GLY A 238 -0.87 -10.04 -24.61
N VAL A 239 -1.94 -9.38 -25.09
CA VAL A 239 -3.32 -9.83 -24.92
C VAL A 239 -3.68 -10.75 -26.09
N TRP A 240 -3.89 -12.04 -25.80
CA TRP A 240 -4.27 -13.06 -26.78
C TRP A 240 -5.14 -14.14 -26.13
N ALA A 241 -5.70 -15.07 -26.89
CA ALA A 241 -6.68 -16.03 -26.37
C ALA A 241 -6.15 -16.87 -25.18
N GLY A 242 -4.91 -17.36 -25.23
CA GLY A 242 -4.33 -18.13 -24.11
C GLY A 242 -3.96 -17.28 -22.90
N TYR A 243 -3.82 -15.97 -23.05
CA TYR A 243 -3.73 -15.06 -21.90
C TYR A 243 -5.04 -15.06 -21.10
N LEU A 244 -6.18 -15.11 -21.78
CA LEU A 244 -7.51 -15.18 -21.17
C LEU A 244 -7.92 -16.59 -20.75
N ALA A 245 -7.35 -17.62 -21.37
CA ALA A 245 -7.63 -19.02 -21.04
C ALA A 245 -6.71 -19.57 -19.94
N ASP A 246 -5.74 -18.80 -19.44
CA ASP A 246 -4.83 -19.22 -18.38
C ASP A 246 -5.62 -19.63 -17.13
N PRO A 247 -5.52 -20.88 -16.65
CA PRO A 247 -6.29 -21.34 -15.50
C PRO A 247 -5.89 -20.65 -14.18
N MET A 248 -4.78 -19.89 -14.18
CA MET A 248 -4.44 -19.03 -13.05
C MET A 248 -5.26 -17.73 -12.99
N LEU A 249 -5.91 -17.33 -14.08
CA LEU A 249 -6.65 -16.08 -14.18
C LEU A 249 -7.86 -16.08 -13.23
N GLU A 250 -7.88 -15.14 -12.30
CA GLU A 250 -9.00 -14.90 -11.37
C GLU A 250 -9.66 -13.54 -11.61
N GLU A 251 -8.92 -12.55 -12.14
CA GLU A 251 -9.43 -11.20 -12.46
C GLU A 251 -8.77 -10.55 -13.68
N LEU A 252 -9.54 -9.73 -14.40
CA LEU A 252 -9.03 -8.84 -15.45
C LEU A 252 -9.02 -7.39 -14.98
N GLU A 253 -7.93 -6.68 -15.18
CA GLU A 253 -7.82 -5.26 -14.81
C GLU A 253 -7.77 -4.35 -16.05
N ILE A 254 -8.82 -3.58 -16.29
CA ILE A 254 -8.81 -2.49 -17.28
C ILE A 254 -8.06 -1.31 -16.66
N LYS A 255 -6.90 -0.99 -17.20
CA LYS A 255 -6.05 0.12 -16.74
C LYS A 255 -6.40 1.40 -17.49
N ILE A 256 -7.28 2.20 -16.91
CA ILE A 256 -7.58 3.55 -17.44
C ILE A 256 -6.39 4.49 -17.20
N ALA A 257 -5.79 4.45 -16.00
CA ALA A 257 -4.67 5.32 -15.66
C ALA A 257 -3.77 4.73 -14.55
N GLN A 258 -2.63 5.38 -14.31
CA GLN A 258 -1.74 5.10 -13.18
C GLN A 258 -1.27 6.38 -12.49
N GLY A 259 -1.04 6.31 -11.18
CA GLY A 259 -0.75 7.49 -10.36
C GLY A 259 0.53 8.26 -10.74
N ALA A 260 1.55 7.56 -11.24
CA ALA A 260 2.84 8.18 -11.57
C ALA A 260 2.80 9.10 -12.80
N LYS A 261 1.85 8.86 -13.72
CA LYS A 261 1.67 9.64 -14.95
C LYS A 261 0.21 9.58 -15.40
N PRO A 262 -0.70 10.26 -14.69
CA PRO A 262 -2.11 10.26 -15.04
C PRO A 262 -2.29 10.94 -16.40
N GLY A 263 -3.08 10.34 -17.30
CA GLY A 263 -3.35 10.90 -18.62
C GLY A 263 -2.33 10.54 -19.71
N GLU A 264 -1.33 9.72 -19.40
CA GLU A 264 -0.37 9.18 -20.37
C GLU A 264 -0.42 7.65 -20.47
N GLY A 265 0.07 7.11 -21.59
CA GLY A 265 0.24 5.68 -21.79
C GLY A 265 1.49 5.10 -21.12
N GLY A 266 1.56 3.77 -21.09
CA GLY A 266 2.76 3.01 -20.74
C GLY A 266 3.95 3.38 -21.64
N GLN A 267 5.16 3.35 -21.07
CA GLN A 267 6.39 3.63 -21.81
C GLN A 267 7.42 2.55 -21.48
N LEU A 268 8.05 2.00 -22.52
CA LEU A 268 9.17 1.09 -22.38
C LEU A 268 10.30 1.50 -23.34
N PRO A 269 11.42 2.05 -22.83
CA PRO A 269 12.52 2.52 -23.67
C PRO A 269 13.09 1.42 -24.56
N ALA A 270 13.47 1.78 -25.78
CA ALA A 270 14.06 0.90 -26.80
C ALA A 270 15.13 -0.09 -26.28
N PRO A 271 16.11 0.32 -25.44
CA PRO A 271 17.13 -0.61 -24.94
C PRO A 271 16.60 -1.77 -24.07
N LYS A 272 15.38 -1.64 -23.53
CA LYS A 272 14.72 -2.69 -22.74
C LYS A 272 13.82 -3.59 -23.60
N VAL A 273 13.60 -3.25 -24.86
CA VAL A 273 12.78 -4.03 -25.80
C VAL A 273 13.67 -5.09 -26.46
N THR A 274 14.03 -6.09 -25.67
CA THR A 274 14.79 -7.26 -26.13
C THR A 274 13.94 -8.11 -27.08
N VAL A 275 14.54 -9.13 -27.71
CA VAL A 275 13.81 -10.10 -28.56
C VAL A 275 12.68 -10.77 -27.79
N GLU A 276 12.94 -11.17 -26.54
CA GLU A 276 11.94 -11.78 -25.66
C GLU A 276 10.76 -10.82 -25.38
N ILE A 277 11.06 -9.57 -25.04
CA ILE A 277 10.03 -8.56 -24.75
C ILE A 277 9.22 -8.23 -26.01
N ALA A 278 9.89 -8.07 -27.16
CA ALA A 278 9.23 -7.83 -28.42
C ALA A 278 8.30 -8.99 -28.79
N ALA A 279 8.75 -10.24 -28.63
CA ALA A 279 7.94 -11.42 -28.89
C ALA A 279 6.71 -11.49 -27.96
N ALA A 280 6.88 -11.23 -26.65
CA ALA A 280 5.78 -11.22 -25.69
C ALA A 280 4.71 -10.14 -25.99
N ARG A 281 5.10 -9.06 -26.69
CA ARG A 281 4.24 -7.90 -26.95
C ARG A 281 3.75 -7.81 -28.39
N GLY A 282 4.21 -8.68 -29.29
CA GLY A 282 3.96 -8.55 -30.74
C GLY A 282 4.61 -7.30 -31.35
N GLY A 283 5.74 -6.85 -30.78
CA GLY A 283 6.49 -5.67 -31.21
C GLY A 283 7.78 -6.00 -31.97
N THR A 284 8.58 -4.97 -32.25
CA THR A 284 9.88 -5.08 -32.93
C THR A 284 11.02 -4.90 -31.94
N PRO A 285 12.03 -5.81 -31.90
CA PRO A 285 13.19 -5.67 -31.02
C PRO A 285 13.91 -4.32 -31.22
N GLY A 286 14.31 -3.69 -30.13
CA GLY A 286 15.03 -2.41 -30.13
C GLY A 286 14.19 -1.18 -30.48
N VAL A 287 12.89 -1.34 -30.75
CA VAL A 287 11.97 -0.22 -31.00
C VAL A 287 11.27 0.16 -29.70
N GLU A 288 11.27 1.43 -29.36
CA GLU A 288 10.59 1.94 -28.16
C GLU A 288 9.08 1.69 -28.23
N LEU A 289 8.49 1.29 -27.10
CA LEU A 289 7.06 1.05 -26.99
C LEU A 289 6.40 2.14 -26.15
N VAL A 290 5.74 3.08 -26.82
CA VAL A 290 4.88 4.09 -26.21
C VAL A 290 3.43 3.68 -26.48
N SER A 291 2.68 3.39 -25.42
CA SER A 291 1.26 3.07 -25.57
C SER A 291 0.46 4.35 -25.83
N PRO A 292 -0.64 4.29 -26.59
CA PRO A 292 -1.55 5.42 -26.71
C PRO A 292 -2.04 5.87 -25.32
N PRO A 293 -2.24 7.18 -25.08
CA PRO A 293 -2.82 7.63 -23.82
C PRO A 293 -4.23 7.07 -23.57
N PRO A 294 -5.19 7.10 -24.53
CA PRO A 294 -6.49 6.50 -24.33
C PRO A 294 -6.54 5.03 -24.76
N HIS A 295 -7.50 4.31 -24.21
CA HIS A 295 -8.02 3.09 -24.83
C HIS A 295 -8.79 3.48 -26.09
N HIS A 296 -8.40 2.94 -27.26
CA HIS A 296 -9.06 3.26 -28.54
C HIS A 296 -10.46 2.67 -28.70
N ASP A 297 -10.88 1.85 -27.73
CA ASP A 297 -12.19 1.23 -27.59
C ASP A 297 -12.91 1.76 -26.33
N THR A 298 -12.50 2.92 -25.79
CA THR A 298 -13.15 3.53 -24.63
C THR A 298 -13.09 5.05 -24.71
N TYR A 299 -14.06 5.66 -25.38
CA TYR A 299 -14.20 7.12 -25.49
C TYR A 299 -15.28 7.70 -24.58
N SER A 300 -16.11 6.83 -23.99
CA SER A 300 -17.19 7.22 -23.10
C SER A 300 -17.46 6.12 -22.04
N ILE A 301 -18.39 6.37 -21.12
CA ILE A 301 -18.71 5.40 -20.06
C ILE A 301 -19.44 4.17 -20.61
N GLU A 302 -20.16 4.33 -21.70
CA GLU A 302 -20.88 3.28 -22.42
C GLU A 302 -19.89 2.36 -23.15
N ASP A 303 -18.83 2.93 -23.75
CA ASP A 303 -17.75 2.14 -24.34
C ASP A 303 -17.00 1.35 -23.27
N LEU A 304 -16.77 1.94 -22.09
CA LEU A 304 -16.17 1.21 -20.96
C LEU A 304 -17.08 0.06 -20.52
N ALA A 305 -18.40 0.27 -20.50
CA ALA A 305 -19.35 -0.80 -20.21
C ALA A 305 -19.26 -1.94 -21.23
N GLN A 306 -19.07 -1.62 -22.51
CA GLN A 306 -18.85 -2.64 -23.54
C GLN A 306 -17.53 -3.41 -23.32
N LEU A 307 -16.43 -2.71 -23.02
CA LEU A 307 -15.16 -3.39 -22.72
C LEU A 307 -15.25 -4.27 -21.47
N ILE A 308 -15.95 -3.82 -20.42
CA ILE A 308 -16.23 -4.64 -19.23
C ILE A 308 -17.04 -5.87 -19.61
N HIS A 309 -18.09 -5.72 -20.41
CA HIS A 309 -18.90 -6.82 -20.91
C HIS A 309 -18.05 -7.85 -21.66
N ASP A 310 -17.15 -7.40 -22.53
CA ASP A 310 -16.27 -8.28 -23.29
C ASP A 310 -15.25 -8.99 -22.40
N CYS A 311 -14.68 -8.31 -21.41
CA CYS A 311 -13.83 -8.94 -20.39
C CYS A 311 -14.58 -10.01 -19.59
N LYS A 312 -15.88 -9.83 -19.32
CA LYS A 312 -16.71 -10.84 -18.63
C LYS A 312 -16.90 -12.13 -19.42
N ALA A 313 -16.58 -12.16 -20.72
CA ALA A 313 -16.54 -13.40 -21.49
C ALA A 313 -15.51 -14.40 -20.93
N ALA A 314 -14.46 -13.93 -20.24
CA ALA A 314 -13.50 -14.77 -19.53
C ALA A 314 -14.04 -15.38 -18.23
N ARG A 315 -15.27 -15.02 -17.80
CA ARG A 315 -15.95 -15.53 -16.59
C ARG A 315 -15.20 -15.28 -15.29
N VAL A 316 -14.51 -14.15 -15.22
CA VAL A 316 -13.73 -13.68 -14.07
C VAL A 316 -14.17 -12.29 -13.66
N ARG A 317 -13.74 -11.82 -12.48
CA ARG A 317 -14.04 -10.44 -12.05
C ARG A 317 -13.33 -9.43 -12.94
N VAL A 318 -13.95 -8.27 -13.14
CA VAL A 318 -13.38 -7.15 -13.88
C VAL A 318 -13.10 -5.98 -12.94
N ILE A 319 -11.83 -5.64 -12.83
CA ILE A 319 -11.31 -4.47 -12.13
C ILE A 319 -11.22 -3.31 -13.12
N VAL A 320 -11.64 -2.11 -12.71
CA VAL A 320 -11.29 -0.87 -13.41
C VAL A 320 -10.35 -0.06 -12.53
N LYS A 321 -9.14 0.18 -13.04
CA LYS A 321 -8.12 0.95 -12.34
C LYS A 321 -8.15 2.41 -12.76
N LEU A 322 -8.46 3.25 -11.78
CA LEU A 322 -8.52 4.71 -11.86
C LEU A 322 -7.37 5.33 -11.07
N VAL A 323 -7.20 6.64 -11.20
CA VAL A 323 -6.26 7.43 -10.39
C VAL A 323 -7.05 8.42 -9.56
N SER A 324 -6.67 8.56 -8.28
CA SER A 324 -7.24 9.54 -7.37
C SER A 324 -7.08 10.96 -7.92
N SER A 325 -8.20 11.61 -8.22
CA SER A 325 -8.29 13.02 -8.58
C SER A 325 -9.61 13.60 -8.06
N GLU A 326 -9.73 14.94 -8.10
CA GLU A 326 -11.03 15.57 -7.92
C GLU A 326 -12.04 14.99 -8.93
N GLY A 327 -13.28 14.76 -8.47
CA GLY A 327 -14.36 14.21 -9.31
C GLY A 327 -14.35 12.67 -9.50
N ILE A 328 -13.35 11.94 -8.98
CA ILE A 328 -13.27 10.47 -9.14
C ILE A 328 -14.52 9.75 -8.61
N GLY A 329 -15.19 10.29 -7.58
CA GLY A 329 -16.42 9.70 -7.02
C GLY A 329 -17.53 9.57 -8.06
N THR A 330 -17.75 10.59 -8.88
CA THR A 330 -18.74 10.58 -9.98
C THR A 330 -18.38 9.54 -11.03
N ILE A 331 -17.10 9.46 -11.39
CA ILE A 331 -16.59 8.47 -12.35
C ILE A 331 -16.78 7.05 -11.79
N ALA A 332 -16.46 6.82 -10.52
CA ALA A 332 -16.60 5.53 -9.86
C ALA A 332 -18.06 5.04 -9.85
N VAL A 333 -19.03 5.94 -9.66
CA VAL A 333 -20.46 5.60 -9.80
C VAL A 333 -20.78 5.13 -11.23
N GLY A 334 -20.27 5.83 -12.25
CA GLY A 334 -20.41 5.40 -13.63
C GLY A 334 -19.81 4.02 -13.89
N VAL A 335 -18.59 3.79 -13.42
CA VAL A 335 -17.86 2.51 -13.54
C VAL A 335 -18.62 1.36 -12.86
N ALA A 336 -19.18 1.59 -11.68
CA ALA A 336 -20.01 0.60 -10.99
C ALA A 336 -21.27 0.26 -11.80
N LYS A 337 -21.95 1.27 -12.38
CA LYS A 337 -23.12 1.07 -13.25
C LYS A 337 -22.77 0.39 -14.58
N ALA A 338 -21.55 0.59 -15.07
CA ALA A 338 -21.01 -0.09 -16.24
C ALA A 338 -20.71 -1.59 -15.99
N GLY A 339 -20.82 -2.05 -14.74
CA GLY A 339 -20.75 -3.46 -14.38
C GLY A 339 -19.38 -3.94 -13.91
N ALA A 340 -18.45 -3.05 -13.57
CA ALA A 340 -17.18 -3.44 -12.95
C ALA A 340 -17.42 -4.09 -11.58
N ASP A 341 -16.66 -5.14 -11.27
CA ASP A 341 -16.78 -5.86 -10.00
C ASP A 341 -15.89 -5.23 -8.91
N VAL A 342 -14.79 -4.58 -9.32
CA VAL A 342 -13.84 -3.90 -8.42
C VAL A 342 -13.42 -2.57 -9.03
N ILE A 343 -13.28 -1.53 -8.20
CA ILE A 343 -12.70 -0.25 -8.58
C ILE A 343 -11.38 -0.07 -7.82
N ASN A 344 -10.27 -0.08 -8.54
CA ASN A 344 -8.93 0.14 -7.99
C ASN A 344 -8.58 1.64 -8.08
N VAL A 345 -8.47 2.32 -6.94
CA VAL A 345 -8.12 3.75 -6.88
C VAL A 345 -6.64 3.91 -6.57
N ALA A 346 -5.83 4.21 -7.59
CA ALA A 346 -4.41 4.45 -7.41
C ALA A 346 -4.12 5.88 -6.92
N GLY A 347 -3.35 6.01 -5.83
CA GLY A 347 -2.85 7.32 -5.37
C GLY A 347 -1.77 7.90 -6.29
N ASN A 348 -1.44 9.18 -6.12
CA ASN A 348 -0.46 9.92 -6.95
C ASN A 348 1.02 9.53 -6.71
N THR A 349 1.31 8.69 -5.71
CA THR A 349 2.67 8.26 -5.34
C THR A 349 3.04 6.88 -5.85
N GLY A 350 2.25 6.29 -6.75
CA GLY A 350 2.60 5.03 -7.39
C GLY A 350 3.97 5.12 -8.08
N GLY A 351 4.75 4.05 -7.99
CA GLY A 351 6.02 3.95 -8.72
C GLY A 351 5.81 3.78 -10.23
N THR A 352 6.86 4.03 -11.01
CA THR A 352 6.90 3.75 -12.45
C THR A 352 8.29 3.35 -12.89
N GLY A 353 8.38 2.44 -13.87
CA GLY A 353 9.66 2.05 -14.47
C GLY A 353 10.18 3.08 -15.48
N ALA A 354 9.28 3.88 -16.06
CA ALA A 354 9.59 4.98 -16.97
C ALA A 354 8.43 5.98 -17.03
N ALA A 355 8.71 7.25 -16.82
CA ALA A 355 7.81 8.38 -17.03
C ALA A 355 8.63 9.60 -17.40
N ALA A 356 8.04 10.54 -18.14
CA ALA A 356 8.64 11.85 -18.33
C ALA A 356 8.75 12.53 -16.96
N VAL A 357 9.94 13.02 -16.61
CA VAL A 357 10.12 13.87 -15.44
C VAL A 357 9.52 15.21 -15.83
N THR A 358 8.42 15.60 -15.16
CA THR A 358 7.87 16.96 -15.27
C THR A 358 8.30 17.79 -14.08
#